data_AF-A0A2W4NZM4-F1
#
_entry.id   AF-A0A2W4NZM4-F1
#
_cell.length_a   1.000
_cell.length_b   1.000
_cell.length_c   1.000
_cell.angle_alpha   90.00
_cell.angle_beta   90.00
_cell.angle_gamma   90.00
#
_symmetry.space_group_name_H-M   'P 1'
#
loop_
_entity.id
_entity.type
_entity.pdbx_description
1 polymer ?
#
loop_
_entity_poly.entity_id
_entity_poly.type
_entity_poly.pdbx_seq_one_letter_code
_entity_poly.pdbx_strand_id
1 'polypeptide(L)'
;MYWIPTFMAGHEAGISCVKTKFTHNLVRPITYIRNVMRHKQWKPVIPTPPFPEYTSGHAAVSMAYAAILEDEFGENYSFTDHTFDDTFGPREFESFEAYATEAALSRLKGGIHYRFAMDEGLKQGRKVASKVLELKFNKP
;
A
#
# COMPACT_ATOMS: atom_id res chain seq x y z
N MET A 1 -24.73 2.50 -2.08
CA MET A 1 -24.08 1.18 -1.87
C MET A 1 -22.57 1.25 -2.17
N TYR A 2 -21.95 2.43 -2.02
CA TYR A 2 -20.66 2.76 -2.64
C TYR A 2 -19.44 2.22 -1.90
N TRP A 3 -19.55 1.95 -0.59
CA TRP A 3 -18.41 1.54 0.23
C TRP A 3 -18.14 0.03 0.21
N ILE A 4 -19.08 -0.78 -0.25
CA ILE A 4 -18.95 -2.24 -0.25
C ILE A 4 -17.75 -2.69 -1.11
N PRO A 5 -17.63 -2.25 -2.39
CA PRO A 5 -16.47 -2.62 -3.21
C PRO A 5 -15.16 -2.13 -2.60
N THR A 6 -15.14 -0.92 -2.04
CA THR A 6 -13.95 -0.33 -1.41
C THR A 6 -13.47 -1.18 -0.25
N PHE A 7 -14.34 -1.48 0.72
CA PHE A 7 -13.98 -2.32 1.87
C PHE A 7 -13.52 -3.72 1.45
N MET A 8 -14.23 -4.34 0.50
CA MET A 8 -13.89 -5.67 0.03
C MET A 8 -12.52 -5.69 -0.67
N ALA A 9 -12.22 -4.71 -1.53
CA ALA A 9 -10.93 -4.63 -2.21
C ALA A 9 -9.76 -4.47 -1.22
N GLY A 10 -9.90 -3.61 -0.21
CA GLY A 10 -8.89 -3.45 0.84
C GLY A 10 -8.65 -4.73 1.63
N HIS A 11 -9.72 -5.42 2.03
CA HIS A 11 -9.64 -6.69 2.76
C HIS A 11 -8.97 -7.80 1.93
N GLU A 12 -9.41 -8.00 0.69
CA GLU A 12 -8.85 -9.00 -0.22
C GLU A 12 -7.37 -8.71 -0.55
N ALA A 13 -7.00 -7.43 -0.67
CA ALA A 13 -5.61 -7.03 -0.86
C ALA A 13 -4.77 -7.36 0.38
N GLY A 14 -5.30 -7.15 1.58
CA GLY A 14 -4.67 -7.56 2.83
C GLY A 14 -4.42 -9.08 2.89
N ILE A 15 -5.45 -9.89 2.63
CA ILE A 15 -5.35 -11.36 2.62
C ILE A 15 -4.31 -11.83 1.59
N SER A 16 -4.39 -11.32 0.37
CA SER A 16 -3.46 -11.64 -0.72
C SER A 16 -2.02 -11.26 -0.37
N CYS A 17 -1.82 -10.10 0.23
CA CYS A 17 -0.50 -9.63 0.67
C CYS A 17 0.07 -10.50 1.79
N VAL A 18 -0.71 -10.81 2.81
CA VAL A 18 -0.28 -11.66 3.94
C VAL A 18 0.08 -13.07 3.43
N LYS A 19 -0.74 -13.66 2.55
CA LYS A 19 -0.40 -14.95 1.92
C LYS A 19 0.94 -14.87 1.18
N THR A 20 1.17 -13.80 0.42
CA THR A 20 2.42 -13.58 -0.33
C THR A 20 3.63 -13.46 0.61
N LYS A 21 3.48 -12.74 1.73
CA LYS A 21 4.51 -12.60 2.78
C LYS A 21 4.97 -13.92 3.34
N PHE A 22 4.04 -14.78 3.72
CA PHE A 22 4.38 -16.08 4.31
C PHE A 22 4.72 -17.15 3.28
N THR A 23 4.46 -16.90 1.99
CA THR A 23 4.97 -17.74 0.90
C THR A 23 6.47 -17.49 0.66
N HIS A 24 6.88 -16.22 0.64
CA HIS A 24 8.27 -15.87 0.29
C HIS A 24 9.19 -15.70 1.51
N ASN A 25 8.63 -15.40 2.69
CA ASN A 25 9.35 -15.21 3.95
C ASN A 25 10.58 -14.28 3.83
N LEU A 26 10.46 -13.22 3.02
CA LEU A 26 11.60 -12.38 2.70
C LEU A 26 12.07 -11.55 3.90
N VAL A 27 13.39 -11.45 4.06
CA VAL A 27 14.06 -10.70 5.12
C VAL A 27 13.92 -9.18 4.97
N ARG A 28 13.72 -8.48 6.09
CA ARG A 28 13.60 -7.01 6.13
C ARG A 28 14.94 -6.29 5.88
N PRO A 29 14.93 -5.03 5.39
CA PRO A 29 16.15 -4.27 5.12
C PRO A 29 17.09 -4.12 6.31
N ILE A 30 16.55 -3.89 7.52
CA ILE A 30 17.36 -3.76 8.74
C ILE A 30 18.26 -4.96 9.00
N THR A 31 17.74 -6.18 8.79
CA THR A 31 18.50 -7.41 8.99
C THR A 31 19.57 -7.55 7.92
N TYR A 32 19.24 -7.30 6.65
CA TYR A 32 20.20 -7.38 5.55
C TYR A 32 21.34 -6.36 5.70
N ILE A 33 21.00 -5.09 5.94
CA ILE A 33 21.97 -3.99 6.08
C ILE A 33 22.92 -4.24 7.26
N ARG A 34 22.41 -4.69 8.41
CA ARG A 34 23.25 -4.95 9.60
C ARG A 34 24.08 -6.21 9.48
N ASN A 35 23.52 -7.29 8.94
CA ASN A 35 24.16 -8.60 9.00
C ASN A 35 24.96 -8.95 7.76
N VAL A 36 24.52 -8.51 6.58
CA VAL A 36 25.19 -8.79 5.30
C VAL A 36 26.09 -7.62 4.88
N MET A 37 25.56 -6.39 4.86
CA MET A 37 26.32 -5.19 4.47
C MET A 37 27.23 -4.65 5.60
N ARG A 38 27.17 -5.26 6.80
CA ARG A 38 28.01 -4.95 7.96
C ARG A 38 27.85 -3.53 8.52
N HIS A 39 26.73 -2.84 8.27
CA HIS A 39 26.42 -1.56 8.89
C HIS A 39 25.65 -1.74 10.21
N LYS A 40 26.33 -2.22 11.26
CA LYS A 40 25.71 -2.66 12.53
C LYS A 40 24.85 -1.60 13.23
N GLN A 41 25.19 -0.32 13.08
CA GLN A 41 24.50 0.79 13.75
C GLN A 41 23.34 1.39 12.93
N TRP A 42 23.17 0.99 11.67
CA TRP A 42 22.11 1.53 10.82
C TRP A 42 20.72 1.23 11.41
N LYS A 43 19.81 2.21 11.31
CA LYS A 43 18.42 2.10 11.77
C LYS A 43 17.48 2.67 10.69
N PRO A 44 16.31 2.05 10.47
CA PRO A 44 15.27 2.64 9.64
C PRO A 44 14.67 3.89 10.33
N VAL A 45 14.05 4.77 9.55
CA VAL A 45 13.40 5.99 10.05
C VAL A 45 12.19 5.66 10.93
N ILE A 46 11.46 4.61 10.56
CA ILE A 46 10.33 4.09 11.33
C ILE A 46 10.61 2.66 11.83
N PRO A 47 9.99 2.21 12.94
CA PRO A 47 10.13 0.84 13.41
C PRO A 47 9.75 -0.18 12.34
N THR A 48 10.55 -1.24 12.22
CA THR A 48 10.26 -2.34 11.28
C THR A 48 9.10 -3.19 11.84
N PRO A 49 7.99 -3.36 11.10
CA PRO A 49 6.88 -4.18 11.55
C PRO A 49 7.24 -5.68 11.66
N PRO A 50 6.65 -6.43 12.61
CA PRO A 50 7.04 -7.81 12.94
C PRO A 50 6.43 -8.86 12.00
N PHE A 51 6.63 -8.70 10.68
CA PHE A 51 6.19 -9.67 9.66
C PHE A 51 7.08 -9.61 8.41
N PRO A 52 7.08 -10.66 7.56
CA PRO A 52 7.95 -10.75 6.38
C PRO A 52 7.81 -9.57 5.41
N GLU A 53 8.86 -9.32 4.63
CA GLU A 53 8.99 -8.10 3.84
C GLU A 53 8.08 -8.09 2.61
N TYR A 54 8.11 -9.10 1.75
CA TYR A 54 7.52 -9.03 0.40
C TYR A 54 6.10 -9.61 0.32
N THR A 55 5.11 -8.94 -0.27
CA THR A 55 5.10 -7.58 -0.85
C THR A 55 4.81 -6.50 0.20
N SER A 56 4.89 -5.22 -0.17
CA SER A 56 4.47 -4.11 0.70
C SER A 56 2.95 -4.09 0.89
N GLY A 57 2.50 -4.27 2.14
CA GLY A 57 1.08 -4.23 2.50
C GLY A 57 0.45 -2.85 2.34
N HIS A 58 1.17 -1.78 2.71
CA HIS A 58 0.71 -0.42 2.46
C HIS A 58 0.51 -0.18 0.96
N ALA A 59 1.45 -0.60 0.11
CA ALA A 59 1.32 -0.43 -1.33
C ALA A 59 0.11 -1.19 -1.89
N ALA A 60 -0.07 -2.46 -1.53
CA ALA A 60 -1.16 -3.28 -2.02
C ALA A 60 -2.54 -2.78 -1.57
N VAL A 61 -2.70 -2.46 -0.29
CA VAL A 61 -3.99 -2.01 0.25
C VAL A 61 -4.33 -0.60 -0.25
N SER A 62 -3.38 0.35 -0.22
CA SER A 62 -3.64 1.71 -0.71
C SER A 62 -4.00 1.72 -2.19
N MET A 63 -3.32 0.93 -3.03
CA MET A 63 -3.66 0.86 -4.46
C MET A 63 -4.98 0.14 -4.72
N ALA A 64 -5.34 -0.86 -3.91
CA ALA A 64 -6.65 -1.50 -4.02
C ALA A 64 -7.78 -0.50 -3.72
N TYR A 65 -7.63 0.34 -2.69
CA TYR A 65 -8.59 1.41 -2.43
C TYR A 65 -8.59 2.46 -3.55
N ALA A 66 -7.42 2.91 -3.99
CA ALA A 66 -7.31 3.92 -5.04
C ALA A 66 -8.04 3.50 -6.31
N ALA A 67 -7.80 2.28 -6.80
CA ALA A 67 -8.44 1.81 -8.03
C ALA A 67 -9.96 1.68 -7.94
N ILE A 68 -10.54 1.36 -6.76
CA ILE A 68 -11.99 1.38 -6.58
C ILE A 68 -12.52 2.83 -6.56
N LEU A 69 -11.81 3.74 -5.90
CA LEU A 69 -12.20 5.15 -5.83
C LEU A 69 -12.06 5.84 -7.20
N GLU A 70 -11.11 5.42 -8.04
CA GLU A 70 -10.97 5.86 -9.44
C GLU A 70 -12.16 5.41 -10.29
N ASP A 71 -12.67 4.18 -10.14
CA ASP A 71 -13.89 3.71 -10.83
C ASP A 71 -15.11 4.56 -10.46
N GLU A 72 -15.18 5.00 -9.20
CA GLU A 72 -16.35 5.71 -8.68
C GLU A 72 -16.31 7.23 -8.94
N PHE A 73 -15.16 7.86 -8.72
CA PHE A 73 -15.01 9.32 -8.76
C PHE A 73 -14.22 9.83 -9.98
N GLY A 74 -13.63 8.92 -10.77
CA GLY A 74 -12.79 9.22 -11.92
C GLY A 74 -11.30 9.24 -11.59
N GLU A 75 -10.48 8.97 -12.61
CA GLU A 75 -9.02 8.83 -12.49
C GLU A 75 -8.30 10.15 -12.10
N ASN A 76 -8.86 11.30 -12.48
CA ASN A 76 -8.27 12.63 -12.25
C ASN A 76 -8.96 13.40 -11.11
N TYR A 77 -9.43 12.68 -10.10
CA TYR A 77 -10.09 13.29 -8.95
C TYR A 77 -9.06 13.84 -7.95
N SER A 78 -8.90 15.16 -7.91
CA SER A 78 -8.05 15.84 -6.93
C SER A 78 -8.75 16.02 -5.58
N PHE A 79 -8.03 15.86 -4.49
CA PHE A 79 -8.56 16.07 -3.14
C PHE A 79 -7.48 16.51 -2.15
N THR A 80 -7.94 17.10 -1.04
CA THR A 80 -7.10 17.39 0.13
C THR A 80 -7.40 16.35 1.21
N ASP A 81 -6.38 15.58 1.59
CA ASP A 81 -6.44 14.65 2.72
C ASP A 81 -6.27 15.40 4.04
N HIS A 82 -7.36 15.46 4.80
CA HIS A 82 -7.44 16.06 6.13
C HIS A 82 -7.34 15.04 7.28
N THR A 83 -7.08 13.76 6.98
CA THR A 83 -7.12 12.67 7.98
C THR A 83 -6.06 12.83 9.09
N PHE A 84 -5.04 13.66 8.86
CA PHE A 84 -3.93 13.89 9.79
C PHE A 84 -3.72 15.36 10.17
N ASP A 85 -4.75 16.21 10.06
CA ASP A 85 -4.67 17.65 10.36
C ASP A 85 -4.06 17.96 11.73
N ASP A 86 -4.45 17.20 12.77
CA ASP A 86 -3.97 17.38 14.14
C ASP A 86 -2.49 17.02 14.36
N THR A 87 -1.82 16.42 13.37
CA THR A 87 -0.46 15.90 13.52
C THR A 87 0.51 16.37 12.45
N PHE A 88 0.15 16.22 11.17
CA PHE A 88 1.02 16.52 10.03
C PHE A 88 0.44 17.60 9.11
N GLY A 89 -0.78 18.06 9.38
CA GLY A 89 -1.51 18.98 8.52
C GLY A 89 -2.07 18.31 7.25
N PRO A 90 -2.85 19.05 6.47
CA PRO A 90 -3.47 18.54 5.25
C PRO A 90 -2.44 18.29 4.15
N ARG A 91 -2.73 17.31 3.29
CA ARG A 91 -1.92 16.99 2.09
C ARG A 91 -2.79 16.97 0.85
N GLU A 92 -2.35 17.62 -0.21
CA GLU A 92 -3.07 17.64 -1.49
C GLU A 92 -2.58 16.52 -2.41
N PHE A 93 -3.52 15.91 -3.13
CA PHE A 93 -3.26 14.87 -4.11
C PHE A 93 -4.05 15.12 -5.38
N GLU A 94 -3.39 14.95 -6.53
CA GLU A 94 -3.99 15.15 -7.85
C GLU A 94 -4.87 13.96 -8.29
N SER A 95 -4.67 12.78 -7.69
CA SER A 95 -5.46 11.57 -7.92
C SER A 95 -5.33 10.56 -6.78
N PHE A 96 -6.20 9.54 -6.75
CA PHE A 96 -6.06 8.43 -5.80
C PHE A 96 -4.83 7.57 -6.08
N GLU A 97 -4.44 7.37 -7.35
CA GLU A 97 -3.17 6.71 -7.69
C GLU A 97 -1.96 7.49 -7.16
N ALA A 98 -1.97 8.83 -7.24
CA ALA A 98 -0.90 9.65 -6.66
C ALA A 98 -0.80 9.42 -5.14
N TYR A 99 -1.95 9.39 -4.46
CA TYR A 99 -2.03 9.06 -3.03
C TYR A 99 -1.43 7.68 -2.71
N ALA A 100 -1.88 6.63 -3.42
CA ALA A 100 -1.42 5.27 -3.19
C ALA A 100 0.08 5.09 -3.51
N THR A 101 0.56 5.76 -4.55
CA THR A 101 1.97 5.75 -4.95
C THR A 101 2.86 6.43 -3.91
N GLU A 102 2.41 7.57 -3.37
CA GLU A 102 3.12 8.24 -2.27
C GLU A 102 3.13 7.39 -0.99
N ALA A 103 1.98 6.78 -0.65
CA ALA A 103 1.88 5.86 0.48
C ALA A 103 2.84 4.66 0.34
N ALA A 104 2.99 4.10 -0.87
CA ALA A 104 3.98 3.07 -1.15
C ALA A 104 5.41 3.61 -0.99
N LEU A 105 5.72 4.77 -1.59
CA LEU A 105 7.04 5.40 -1.53
C LEU A 105 7.48 5.75 -0.10
N SER A 106 6.54 6.09 0.77
CA SER A 106 6.80 6.33 2.19
C SER A 106 7.50 5.16 2.87
N ARG A 107 7.30 3.92 2.39
CA ARG A 107 7.88 2.72 2.99
C ARG A 107 9.35 2.52 2.64
N LEU A 108 9.76 2.96 1.45
CA LEU A 108 11.17 3.05 1.06
C LEU A 108 11.87 4.15 1.85
N LYS A 109 11.26 5.34 1.91
CA LYS A 109 11.77 6.47 2.72
C LYS A 109 11.87 6.10 4.21
N GLY A 110 10.93 5.30 4.70
CA GLY A 110 10.93 4.73 6.05
C GLY A 110 12.04 3.72 6.31
N GLY A 111 12.71 3.21 5.27
CA GLY A 111 13.78 2.22 5.37
C GLY A 111 13.31 0.79 5.68
N ILE A 112 12.03 0.47 5.49
CA ILE A 112 11.48 -0.83 5.93
C ILE A 112 11.04 -1.76 4.78
N HIS A 113 11.09 -1.26 3.54
CA HIS A 113 10.76 -2.02 2.33
C HIS A 113 11.78 -1.80 1.22
N TYR A 114 11.98 -2.81 0.38
CA TYR A 114 12.73 -2.67 -0.87
C TYR A 114 11.84 -2.07 -1.98
N ARG A 115 12.47 -1.49 -3.00
CA ARG A 115 11.73 -0.86 -4.11
C ARG A 115 10.82 -1.84 -4.84
N PHE A 116 11.34 -3.02 -5.20
CA PHE A 116 10.55 -4.04 -5.89
C PHE A 116 9.33 -4.51 -5.07
N ALA A 117 9.42 -4.55 -3.75
CA ALA A 117 8.31 -4.98 -2.89
C ALA A 117 7.15 -3.98 -2.89
N MET A 118 7.47 -2.70 -3.08
CA MET A 118 6.46 -1.66 -3.27
C MET A 118 5.86 -1.71 -4.66
N ASP A 119 6.69 -1.77 -5.71
CA ASP A 119 6.23 -1.76 -7.10
C ASP A 119 5.31 -2.98 -7.37
N GLU A 120 5.68 -4.15 -6.87
CA GLU A 120 4.82 -5.35 -6.95
C GLU A 120 3.60 -5.27 -6.04
N GLY A 121 3.69 -4.58 -4.90
CA GLY A 121 2.55 -4.31 -4.03
C GLY A 121 1.49 -3.46 -4.73
N LEU A 122 1.89 -2.38 -5.41
CA LEU A 122 0.97 -1.54 -6.20
C LEU A 122 0.26 -2.36 -7.28
N LYS A 123 1.01 -3.15 -8.06
CA LYS A 123 0.44 -4.05 -9.09
C LYS A 123 -0.54 -5.06 -8.49
N GLN A 124 -0.18 -5.65 -7.35
CA GLN A 124 -1.04 -6.60 -6.63
C GLN A 124 -2.36 -5.94 -6.20
N GLY A 125 -2.31 -4.74 -5.62
CA GLY A 125 -3.49 -3.98 -5.21
C GLY A 125 -4.42 -3.67 -6.38
N ARG A 126 -3.87 -3.14 -7.48
CA ARG A 126 -4.65 -2.82 -8.69
C ARG A 126 -5.31 -4.08 -9.27
N LYS A 127 -4.60 -5.22 -9.26
CA LYS A 127 -5.15 -6.51 -9.73
C LYS A 127 -6.30 -7.01 -8.85
N VAL A 128 -6.19 -6.86 -7.52
CA VAL A 128 -7.28 -7.20 -6.59
C VAL A 128 -8.50 -6.32 -6.84
N ALA A 129 -8.32 -5.00 -6.95
CA ALA A 129 -9.41 -4.08 -7.25
C ALA A 129 -10.10 -4.43 -8.59
N SER A 130 -9.31 -4.73 -9.64
CA SER A 130 -9.86 -5.17 -10.92
C SER A 130 -10.76 -6.41 -10.78
N LYS A 131 -10.36 -7.37 -9.95
CA LYS A 131 -11.15 -8.58 -9.66
C LYS A 131 -12.41 -8.29 -8.86
N VAL A 132 -12.36 -7.31 -7.96
CA VAL A 132 -13.53 -6.85 -7.22
C VAL A 132 -14.52 -6.13 -8.14
N LEU A 133 -14.05 -5.29 -9.06
CA LEU A 133 -14.90 -4.57 -10.02
C LEU A 133 -15.59 -5.49 -11.04
N GLU A 134 -15.07 -6.69 -11.28
CA GLU A 134 -15.74 -7.73 -12.07
C GLU A 134 -17.01 -8.29 -11.37
N LEU A 135 -17.19 -8.04 -10.06
CA LEU A 135 -18.37 -8.47 -9.31
C LEU A 135 -19.56 -7.54 -9.57
N LYS A 136 -20.75 -8.11 -9.59
CA LYS A 136 -21.99 -7.35 -9.79
C LYS A 136 -22.44 -6.73 -8.46
N PHE A 137 -22.32 -5.42 -8.34
CA PHE A 137 -22.94 -4.64 -7.28
C PHE A 137 -24.15 -3.90 -7.81
N ASN A 138 -25.21 -3.81 -7.00
CA ASN A 138 -26.33 -2.94 -7.33
C ASN A 138 -25.90 -1.49 -7.06
N LYS A 139 -25.51 -0.76 -8.12
CA LYS A 139 -25.35 0.70 -8.02
C LYS A 139 -26.76 1.29 -7.78
N PRO A 140 -26.94 2.15 -6.77
CA PRO A 140 -28.24 2.74 -6.46
C PRO A 140 -28.73 3.70 -7.56
#